data_AF-A0A378UDJ5-F1
#
_entry.id   AF-A0A378UDJ5-F1
#
_cell.length_a   1.000
_cell.length_b   1.000
_cell.length_c   1.000
_cell.angle_alpha   90.00
_cell.angle_beta   90.00
_cell.angle_gamma   90.00
#
_symmetry.space_group_name_H-M   'P 1'
#
loop_
_entity.id
_entity.type
_entity.pdbx_description
1 polymer ?
#
loop_
_entity_poly.entity_id
_entity_poly.type
_entity_poly.pdbx_seq_one_letter_code
_entity_poly.pdbx_strand_id
1 'polypeptide(L)'
;MTAVNVRRPSPLQRRVLIVLAALDAKRPGPVATRDIERVLEQGGDAPVYGPNLRASCRRMEAAGWLRTLRAPNLQLAVELTEDGRCIAEPLFQAEREAETARQRLTDVRRLPLRQTAAGDAVELQLDDGHYTIREAAYVIRLDGTTCLQLTDAGGIRRIKEGDPLQVASWYQTCFDAGLPVTVQVNESRD
;
A
#
# COMPACT_ATOMS: atom_id res chain seq x y z
N MET A 1 -29.19 14.50 -22.42
CA MET A 1 -27.87 13.84 -22.47
C MET A 1 -28.04 12.44 -21.92
N THR A 2 -28.03 11.43 -22.79
CA THR A 2 -28.26 10.03 -22.43
C THR A 2 -27.14 9.52 -21.53
N ALA A 3 -27.49 9.11 -20.30
CA ALA A 3 -26.58 8.39 -19.42
C ALA A 3 -26.16 7.09 -20.11
N VAL A 4 -24.93 7.06 -20.64
CA VAL A 4 -24.34 5.85 -21.19
C VAL A 4 -24.21 4.88 -20.01
N ASN A 5 -24.95 3.78 -20.05
CA ASN A 5 -24.81 2.68 -19.11
C ASN A 5 -23.39 2.11 -19.26
N VAL A 6 -22.44 2.57 -18.44
CA VAL A 6 -21.06 2.07 -18.45
C VAL A 6 -21.13 0.61 -17.99
N ARG A 7 -21.05 -0.30 -18.96
CA ARG A 7 -21.06 -1.75 -18.71
C ARG A 7 -19.91 -2.09 -17.76
N ARG A 8 -20.21 -2.78 -16.65
CA ARG A 8 -19.16 -3.22 -15.71
C ARG A 8 -18.12 -4.08 -16.44
N PRO A 9 -16.81 -3.84 -16.24
CA PRO A 9 -15.76 -4.67 -16.83
C PRO A 9 -15.93 -6.14 -16.40
N SER A 10 -15.71 -7.07 -17.34
CA SER A 10 -15.60 -8.50 -17.02
C SER A 10 -14.36 -8.77 -16.15
N PRO A 11 -14.23 -9.97 -15.53
CA PRO A 11 -13.06 -10.30 -14.71
C PRO A 11 -11.73 -10.11 -15.45
N LEU A 12 -11.64 -10.54 -16.71
CA LEU A 12 -10.44 -10.35 -17.53
C LEU A 12 -10.21 -8.87 -17.87
N GLN A 13 -11.27 -8.12 -18.20
CA GLN A 13 -11.15 -6.69 -18.48
C GLN A 13 -10.68 -5.91 -17.25
N ARG A 14 -11.20 -6.23 -16.07
CA ARG A 14 -10.76 -5.66 -14.79
C ARG A 14 -9.26 -5.91 -14.57
N ARG A 15 -8.79 -7.14 -14.75
CA ARG A 15 -7.36 -7.50 -14.63
C ARG A 15 -6.49 -6.72 -15.62
N VAL A 16 -6.92 -6.62 -16.88
CA VAL A 16 -6.19 -5.83 -17.90
C VAL A 16 -6.13 -4.35 -17.54
N LEU A 17 -7.23 -3.75 -17.07
CA LEU A 17 -7.26 -2.36 -16.64
C LEU A 17 -6.31 -2.10 -15.45
N ILE A 18 -6.28 -3.00 -14.46
CA ILE A 18 -5.34 -2.93 -13.32
C ILE A 18 -3.89 -2.97 -13.81
N VAL A 19 -3.55 -3.92 -14.69
CA VAL A 19 -2.18 -4.03 -15.26
C VAL A 19 -1.81 -2.78 -16.03
N LEU A 20 -2.72 -2.26 -16.86
CA LEU A 20 -2.46 -1.04 -17.63
C LEU A 20 -2.27 0.18 -16.76
N ALA A 21 -3.11 0.39 -15.72
CA ALA A 21 -2.92 1.49 -14.77
C ALA A 21 -1.59 1.36 -14.00
N ALA A 22 -1.21 0.14 -13.60
CA ALA A 22 0.06 -0.11 -12.94
C ALA A 22 1.28 0.23 -13.80
N LEU A 23 1.20 -0.06 -15.11
CA LEU A 23 2.24 0.26 -16.07
C LEU A 23 2.27 1.75 -16.41
N ASP A 24 1.10 2.36 -16.63
CA ASP A 24 0.92 3.79 -16.91
C ASP A 24 1.50 4.65 -15.77
N ALA A 25 1.25 4.28 -14.51
CA ALA A 25 1.80 4.96 -13.33
C ALA A 25 3.34 4.93 -13.25
N LYS A 26 3.99 3.90 -13.82
CA LYS A 26 5.46 3.78 -13.83
C LYS A 26 6.09 4.43 -15.06
N ARG A 27 5.49 4.21 -16.22
CA ARG A 27 5.95 4.73 -17.50
C ARG A 27 4.73 4.92 -18.41
N PRO A 28 4.19 6.14 -18.50
CA PRO A 28 3.05 6.41 -19.35
C PRO A 28 3.31 6.05 -20.81
N GLY A 29 2.28 5.54 -21.47
CA GLY A 29 2.28 5.29 -22.91
C GLY A 29 1.85 3.88 -23.31
N PRO A 30 1.97 3.56 -24.61
CA PRO A 30 1.42 2.33 -25.16
C PRO A 30 2.13 1.08 -24.67
N VAL A 31 1.35 0.07 -24.29
CA VAL A 31 1.84 -1.23 -23.79
C VAL A 31 1.61 -2.31 -24.82
N ALA A 32 2.66 -3.06 -25.18
CA ALA A 32 2.53 -4.20 -26.08
C ALA A 32 1.65 -5.28 -25.46
N THR A 33 0.74 -5.88 -26.23
CA THR A 33 -0.18 -6.91 -25.69
C THR A 33 0.57 -8.11 -25.11
N ARG A 34 1.74 -8.46 -25.65
CA ARG A 34 2.60 -9.53 -25.13
C ARG A 34 3.11 -9.25 -23.71
N ASP A 35 3.36 -7.98 -23.38
CA ASP A 35 3.83 -7.61 -22.04
C ASP A 35 2.67 -7.68 -21.03
N ILE A 36 1.45 -7.36 -21.47
CA ILE A 36 0.23 -7.57 -20.68
C ILE A 36 0.01 -9.06 -20.41
N GLU A 37 0.15 -9.93 -21.42
CA GLU A 37 0.06 -11.40 -21.24
C GLU A 37 1.04 -11.88 -20.18
N ARG A 38 2.32 -11.47 -20.28
CA ARG A 38 3.37 -11.86 -19.33
C ARG A 38 3.05 -11.43 -17.89
N VAL A 39 2.58 -10.21 -17.68
CA VAL A 39 2.24 -9.73 -16.33
C VAL A 39 1.03 -10.48 -15.78
N LEU A 40 0.03 -10.75 -16.61
CA LEU A 40 -1.16 -11.51 -16.21
C LEU A 40 -0.82 -12.96 -15.83
N GLU A 41 0.15 -13.58 -16.51
CA GLU A 41 0.66 -14.92 -16.17
C GLU A 41 1.44 -14.93 -14.85
N GLN A 42 2.23 -13.89 -14.59
CA GLN A 42 2.99 -13.76 -13.33
C GLN A 42 2.09 -13.53 -12.11
N GLY A 43 0.88 -13.00 -12.30
CA GLY A 43 -0.09 -12.76 -11.23
C GLY A 43 -0.67 -14.01 -10.57
N GLY A 44 -0.27 -15.23 -11.00
CA GLY A 44 -0.71 -16.49 -10.39
C GLY A 44 -2.14 -16.93 -10.73
N ASP A 45 -2.84 -16.16 -11.57
CA ASP A 45 -4.17 -16.45 -12.08
C ASP A 45 -4.16 -17.45 -13.24
N ALA A 46 -5.36 -17.92 -13.65
CA ALA A 46 -5.53 -18.78 -14.81
C ALA A 46 -4.88 -18.17 -16.09
N PRO A 47 -4.21 -19.01 -16.92
CA PRO A 47 -3.49 -18.55 -18.10
C PRO A 47 -4.43 -17.83 -19.07
N VAL A 48 -3.99 -16.67 -19.55
CA VAL A 48 -4.76 -15.85 -20.48
C VAL A 48 -4.22 -16.09 -21.89
N TYR A 49 -4.95 -16.86 -22.69
CA TYR A 49 -4.59 -17.06 -24.09
C TYR A 49 -4.68 -15.77 -24.89
N GLY A 50 -3.67 -15.49 -25.72
CA GLY A 50 -3.61 -14.24 -26.50
C GLY A 50 -4.82 -13.93 -27.38
N PRO A 51 -5.54 -14.90 -27.99
CA PRO A 51 -6.82 -14.62 -28.66
C PRO A 51 -7.87 -13.99 -27.74
N ASN A 52 -7.96 -14.45 -26.48
CA ASN A 52 -8.92 -13.94 -25.50
C ASN A 52 -8.53 -12.53 -25.05
N LEU A 53 -7.24 -12.29 -24.84
CA LEU A 53 -6.75 -10.95 -24.51
C LEU A 53 -7.06 -9.97 -25.64
N ARG A 54 -6.73 -10.32 -26.88
CA ARG A 54 -7.02 -9.47 -28.05
C ARG A 54 -8.51 -9.20 -28.22
N ALA A 55 -9.36 -10.22 -28.06
CA ALA A 55 -10.82 -10.04 -28.10
C ALA A 55 -11.34 -9.15 -26.95
N SER A 56 -10.73 -9.24 -25.77
CA SER A 56 -11.01 -8.36 -24.64
C SER A 56 -10.61 -6.92 -24.95
N CYS A 57 -9.38 -6.68 -25.43
CA CYS A 57 -8.89 -5.37 -25.82
C CYS A 57 -9.77 -4.70 -26.88
N ARG A 58 -10.19 -5.43 -27.92
CA ARG A 58 -11.12 -4.90 -28.94
C ARG A 58 -12.46 -4.46 -28.35
N ARG A 59 -13.01 -5.22 -27.40
CA ARG A 59 -14.25 -4.84 -26.71
C ARG A 59 -14.06 -3.61 -25.83
N MET A 60 -12.92 -3.48 -25.17
CA MET A 60 -12.60 -2.31 -24.36
C MET A 60 -12.31 -1.07 -25.21
N GLU A 61 -11.70 -1.23 -26.38
CA GLU A 61 -11.54 -0.17 -27.39
C GLU A 61 -12.90 0.28 -27.93
N ALA A 62 -13.81 -0.65 -28.26
CA ALA A 62 -15.17 -0.32 -28.66
C ALA A 62 -15.99 0.37 -27.55
N ALA A 63 -15.63 0.16 -26.29
CA ALA A 63 -16.20 0.84 -25.13
C ALA A 63 -15.54 2.19 -24.83
N GLY A 64 -14.53 2.60 -25.61
CA GLY A 64 -13.81 3.86 -25.43
C GLY A 64 -12.73 3.82 -24.35
N TRP A 65 -12.44 2.68 -23.73
CA TRP A 65 -11.49 2.57 -22.61
C TRP A 65 -10.04 2.43 -23.06
N LEU A 66 -9.83 1.88 -24.27
CA LEU A 66 -8.50 1.69 -24.85
C LEU A 66 -8.39 2.31 -26.23
N ARG A 67 -7.16 2.65 -26.59
CA ARG A 67 -6.75 2.93 -27.96
C ARG A 67 -5.75 1.86 -28.42
N THR A 68 -6.05 1.17 -29.53
CA THR A 68 -5.09 0.24 -30.14
C THR A 68 -4.14 0.98 -31.08
N LEU A 69 -2.85 0.79 -30.90
CA LEU A 69 -1.81 1.25 -31.80
C LEU A 69 -1.22 0.04 -32.54
N ARG A 70 -1.11 0.18 -33.87
CA ARG A 70 -0.53 -0.84 -34.74
C ARG A 70 0.83 -0.37 -35.21
N ALA A 71 1.89 -1.04 -34.77
CA ALA A 71 3.20 -0.81 -35.31
C ALA A 71 3.36 -1.51 -36.68
N PRO A 72 4.22 -1.01 -37.58
CA PRO A 72 4.49 -1.64 -38.88
C PRO A 72 5.00 -3.10 -38.78
N ASN A 73 5.56 -3.47 -37.63
CA ASN A 73 6.05 -4.81 -37.31
C ASN A 73 4.96 -5.79 -36.84
N LEU A 74 3.67 -5.46 -37.03
CA LEU A 74 2.49 -6.24 -36.64
C LEU A 74 2.31 -6.41 -35.11
N GLN A 75 3.11 -5.75 -34.28
CA GLN A 75 2.90 -5.75 -32.84
C GLN A 75 1.75 -4.82 -32.47
N LEU A 76 0.80 -5.36 -31.70
CA LEU A 76 -0.32 -4.61 -31.15
C LEU A 76 0.10 -4.02 -29.80
N ALA A 77 -0.01 -2.70 -29.69
CA ALA A 77 0.06 -2.00 -28.43
C ALA A 77 -1.30 -1.41 -28.08
N VAL A 78 -1.59 -1.28 -26.80
CA VAL A 78 -2.80 -0.62 -26.31
C VAL A 78 -2.42 0.43 -25.29
N GLU A 79 -3.20 1.50 -25.24
CA GLU A 79 -3.03 2.60 -24.32
C GLU A 79 -4.38 2.92 -23.66
N LEU A 80 -4.37 3.31 -22.39
CA LEU A 80 -5.57 3.80 -21.71
C LEU A 80 -5.98 5.15 -22.31
N THR A 81 -7.25 5.27 -22.66
CA THR A 81 -7.87 6.59 -22.90
C THR A 81 -8.11 7.29 -21.55
N GLU A 82 -8.61 8.52 -21.60
CA GLU A 82 -9.06 9.22 -20.39
C GLU A 82 -10.19 8.46 -19.68
N ASP A 83 -11.22 8.04 -20.41
CA ASP A 83 -12.31 7.19 -19.87
C ASP A 83 -11.77 5.88 -19.30
N GLY A 84 -10.78 5.29 -19.96
CA GLY A 84 -10.08 4.10 -19.49
C GLY A 84 -9.38 4.32 -18.16
N ARG A 85 -8.67 5.45 -18.01
CA ARG A 85 -8.00 5.83 -16.74
C ARG A 85 -9.01 6.05 -15.61
N CYS A 86 -10.11 6.73 -15.87
CA CYS A 86 -11.17 6.94 -14.88
C CYS A 86 -11.73 5.63 -14.30
N ILE A 87 -11.76 4.55 -15.10
CA ILE A 87 -12.18 3.22 -14.65
C ILE A 87 -11.02 2.46 -14.03
N ALA A 88 -9.83 2.48 -14.65
CA ALA A 88 -8.69 1.68 -14.26
C ALA A 88 -8.07 2.12 -12.92
N GLU A 89 -8.05 3.42 -12.65
CA GLU A 89 -7.38 3.98 -11.48
C GLU A 89 -7.99 3.50 -10.15
N PRO A 90 -9.31 3.60 -9.90
CA PRO A 90 -9.91 3.01 -8.69
C PRO A 90 -9.70 1.49 -8.56
N LEU A 91 -9.67 0.76 -9.69
CA LEU A 91 -9.43 -0.69 -9.67
C LEU A 91 -8.01 -1.00 -9.23
N PHE A 92 -7.04 -0.24 -9.74
CA PHE A 92 -5.63 -0.37 -9.39
C PHE A 92 -5.37 0.01 -7.93
N GLN A 93 -5.93 1.12 -7.45
CA GLN A 93 -5.79 1.51 -6.05
C GLN A 93 -6.37 0.47 -5.10
N ALA A 94 -7.57 -0.06 -5.38
CA ALA A 94 -8.16 -1.12 -4.55
C ALA A 94 -7.28 -2.38 -4.51
N GLU A 95 -6.66 -2.78 -5.63
CA GLU A 95 -5.75 -3.94 -5.63
C GLU A 95 -4.46 -3.65 -4.87
N ARG A 96 -3.90 -2.44 -5.01
CA ARG A 96 -2.70 -2.02 -4.24
C ARG A 96 -2.97 -1.98 -2.75
N GLU A 97 -4.11 -1.46 -2.33
CA GLU A 97 -4.53 -1.43 -0.93
C GLU A 97 -4.71 -2.83 -0.39
N ALA A 98 -5.37 -3.72 -1.14
CA ALA A 98 -5.54 -5.12 -0.76
C ALA A 98 -4.17 -5.83 -0.64
N GLU A 99 -3.27 -5.61 -1.57
CA GLU A 99 -1.93 -6.17 -1.53
C GLU A 99 -1.10 -5.62 -0.35
N THR A 100 -1.18 -4.32 -0.11
CA THR A 100 -0.54 -3.69 1.07
C THR A 100 -1.11 -4.27 2.36
N ALA A 101 -2.41 -4.47 2.45
CA ALA A 101 -3.06 -5.09 3.61
C ALA A 101 -2.60 -6.55 3.80
N ARG A 102 -2.51 -7.34 2.72
CA ARG A 102 -1.97 -8.71 2.76
C ARG A 102 -0.53 -8.73 3.28
N GLN A 103 0.32 -7.84 2.76
CA GLN A 103 1.71 -7.71 3.18
C GLN A 103 1.79 -7.36 4.68
N ARG A 104 1.00 -6.39 5.13
CA ARG A 104 0.93 -5.97 6.54
C ARG A 104 0.47 -7.10 7.46
N LEU A 105 -0.49 -7.93 7.04
CA LEU A 105 -0.92 -9.09 7.83
C LEU A 105 0.19 -10.13 8.06
N THR A 106 1.17 -10.18 7.15
CA THR A 106 2.33 -11.09 7.24
C THR A 106 3.62 -10.41 7.73
N ASP A 107 3.61 -9.09 7.95
CA ASP A 107 4.78 -8.36 8.45
C ASP A 107 5.03 -8.73 9.92
N VAL A 108 6.23 -9.27 10.19
CA VAL A 108 6.65 -9.68 11.53
C VAL A 108 7.68 -8.69 12.06
N ARG A 109 7.29 -7.93 13.07
CA ARG A 109 8.17 -7.04 13.83
C ARG A 109 8.63 -7.69 15.12
N ARG A 110 9.96 -7.76 15.32
CA ARG A 110 10.58 -8.19 16.58
C ARG A 110 10.99 -6.95 17.35
N LEU A 111 10.36 -6.71 18.50
CA LEU A 111 10.64 -5.53 19.32
C LEU A 111 11.87 -5.79 20.21
N PRO A 112 12.93 -4.99 20.10
CA PRO A 112 14.08 -5.10 21.00
C PRO A 112 13.73 -4.60 22.40
N LEU A 113 14.54 -4.94 23.41
CA LEU A 113 14.35 -4.48 24.78
C LEU A 113 15.59 -3.71 25.24
N ARG A 114 15.38 -2.56 25.90
CA ARG A 114 16.45 -1.84 26.62
C ARG A 114 15.92 -1.36 27.97
N GLN A 115 16.29 -2.05 29.04
CA GLN A 115 15.92 -1.72 30.43
C GLN A 115 17.06 -1.03 31.18
N THR A 116 17.71 -0.06 30.55
CA THR A 116 18.70 0.78 31.23
C THR A 116 18.01 1.92 31.98
N ALA A 117 18.68 2.51 32.95
CA ALA A 117 18.21 3.74 33.56
C ALA A 117 17.99 4.80 32.46
N ALA A 118 16.92 5.58 32.58
CA ALA A 118 16.67 6.70 31.69
C ALA A 118 17.83 7.70 31.80
N GLY A 119 18.45 8.00 30.66
CA GLY A 119 19.42 9.07 30.51
C GLY A 119 18.73 10.40 30.23
N ASP A 120 19.46 11.32 29.61
CA ASP A 120 18.92 12.59 29.16
C ASP A 120 17.82 12.39 28.11
N ALA A 121 16.88 13.33 28.04
CA ALA A 121 15.85 13.30 27.02
C ALA A 121 16.44 13.57 25.64
N VAL A 122 15.94 12.86 24.63
CA VAL A 122 16.39 12.92 23.24
C VAL A 122 15.29 13.53 22.38
N GLU A 123 15.67 14.42 21.47
CA GLU A 123 14.77 14.94 20.43
C GLU A 123 14.62 13.92 19.30
N LEU A 124 13.37 13.55 19.00
CA LEU A 124 13.04 12.53 18.02
C LEU A 124 11.83 12.93 17.19
N GLN A 125 11.90 12.56 15.92
CA GLN A 125 10.80 12.66 15.00
C GLN A 125 10.12 11.29 14.85
N LEU A 126 8.83 11.23 15.16
CA LEU A 126 7.98 10.05 15.00
C LEU A 126 6.82 10.40 14.06
N ASP A 127 6.97 10.02 12.79
CA ASP A 127 6.21 10.54 11.64
C ASP A 127 6.30 12.07 11.53
N ASP A 128 5.18 12.77 11.58
CA ASP A 128 5.09 14.23 11.53
C ASP A 128 5.24 14.90 12.91
N GLY A 129 5.34 14.10 13.99
CA GLY A 129 5.45 14.61 15.35
C GLY A 129 6.89 14.74 15.85
N HIS A 130 7.21 15.86 16.51
CA HIS A 130 8.48 16.09 17.19
C HIS A 130 8.32 15.93 18.69
N TYR A 131 9.21 15.15 19.30
CA TYR A 131 9.14 14.76 20.71
C TYR A 131 10.50 14.92 21.38
N THR A 132 10.51 15.36 22.63
CA THR A 132 11.69 15.32 23.51
C THR A 132 11.39 14.32 24.62
N ILE A 133 11.95 13.10 24.53
CA ILE A 133 11.54 11.96 25.35
C ILE A 133 12.74 11.23 25.96
N ARG A 134 12.56 10.63 27.14
CA ARG A 134 13.61 9.89 27.86
C ARG A 134 13.36 8.39 27.91
N GLU A 135 12.14 7.93 27.62
CA GLU A 135 11.75 6.53 27.58
C GLU A 135 10.48 6.36 26.72
N ALA A 136 10.29 5.15 26.19
CA ALA A 136 9.08 4.79 25.47
C ALA A 136 8.61 3.39 25.85
N ALA A 137 7.30 3.17 25.85
CA ALA A 137 6.69 1.88 26.10
C ALA A 137 5.73 1.51 24.96
N TYR A 138 5.89 0.30 24.45
CA TYR A 138 4.88 -0.34 23.61
C TYR A 138 3.76 -0.84 24.52
N VAL A 139 2.57 -0.29 24.37
CA VAL A 139 1.42 -0.61 25.23
C VAL A 139 0.44 -1.50 24.47
N ILE A 140 0.06 -2.61 25.09
CA ILE A 140 -1.04 -3.48 24.65
C ILE A 140 -2.23 -3.27 25.59
N ARG A 141 -3.35 -2.78 25.06
CA ARG A 141 -4.57 -2.56 25.85
C ARG A 141 -5.43 -3.83 25.91
N LEU A 142 -6.31 -3.89 26.90
CA LEU A 142 -7.24 -5.03 27.06
C LEU A 142 -8.23 -5.20 25.90
N ASP A 143 -8.53 -4.13 25.17
CA ASP A 143 -9.38 -4.18 23.96
C ASP A 143 -8.62 -4.67 22.72
N GLY A 144 -7.35 -5.02 22.86
CA GLY A 144 -6.49 -5.48 21.77
C GLY A 144 -5.87 -4.37 20.94
N THR A 145 -6.18 -3.10 21.22
CA THR A 145 -5.51 -1.96 20.57
C THR A 145 -4.13 -1.72 21.17
N THR A 146 -3.32 -0.96 20.44
CA THR A 146 -1.94 -0.64 20.82
C THR A 146 -1.70 0.85 20.77
N CYS A 147 -0.76 1.34 21.56
CA CYS A 147 -0.25 2.70 21.45
C CYS A 147 1.22 2.75 21.87
N LEU A 148 1.89 3.84 21.51
CA LEU A 148 3.20 4.17 22.07
C LEU A 148 3.00 5.18 23.20
N GLN A 149 3.40 4.80 24.41
CA GLN A 149 3.47 5.72 25.54
C GLN A 149 4.87 6.29 25.64
N LEU A 150 4.97 7.60 25.55
CA LEU A 150 6.21 8.36 25.56
C LEU A 150 6.31 9.13 26.87
N THR A 151 7.43 9.04 27.58
CA THR A 151 7.67 9.87 28.77
C THR A 151 8.76 10.89 28.48
N ASP A 152 8.51 12.16 28.81
CA ASP A 152 9.48 13.23 28.68
C ASP A 152 10.41 13.37 29.89
N ALA A 153 11.33 14.34 29.83
CA ALA A 153 12.26 14.65 30.91
C ALA A 153 11.56 14.98 32.24
N GLY A 154 10.37 15.58 32.18
CA GLY A 154 9.58 15.95 33.36
C GLY A 154 8.75 14.80 33.92
N GLY A 155 8.84 13.59 33.33
CA GLY A 155 8.00 12.46 33.71
C GLY A 155 6.59 12.53 33.12
N ILE A 156 6.28 13.52 32.28
CA ILE A 156 4.95 13.66 31.67
C ILE A 156 4.83 12.63 30.57
N ARG A 157 3.73 11.87 30.63
CA ARG A 157 3.42 10.85 29.63
C ARG A 157 2.52 11.40 28.52
N ARG A 158 2.82 10.98 27.30
CA ARG A 158 2.03 11.26 26.10
C ARG A 158 1.73 9.97 25.38
N ILE A 159 0.51 9.86 24.88
CA ILE A 159 0.07 8.71 24.10
C ILE A 159 0.11 9.07 22.62
N LYS A 160 0.79 8.23 21.82
CA LYS A 160 0.72 8.27 20.36
C LYS A 160 -0.02 7.02 19.89
N GLU A 161 -1.23 7.24 19.40
CA GLU A 161 -2.10 6.18 18.87
C GLU A 161 -1.60 5.67 17.52
N GLY A 162 -1.69 4.36 17.31
CA GLY A 162 -1.36 3.71 16.04
C GLY A 162 -1.70 2.23 16.07
N ASP A 163 -1.82 1.63 14.89
CA ASP A 163 -1.93 0.17 14.81
C ASP A 163 -0.62 -0.52 15.23
N PRO A 164 -0.64 -1.85 15.47
CA PRO A 164 0.53 -2.56 16.00
C PRO A 164 1.81 -2.38 15.17
N LEU A 165 1.72 -2.30 13.83
CA LEU A 165 2.89 -2.12 12.98
C LEU A 165 3.43 -0.68 13.05
N GLN A 166 2.54 0.32 13.12
CA GLN A 166 2.94 1.71 13.31
C GLN A 166 3.65 1.91 14.65
N VAL A 167 3.03 1.43 15.74
CA VAL A 167 3.59 1.51 17.09
C VAL A 167 4.94 0.78 17.17
N ALA A 168 5.06 -0.40 16.54
CA ALA A 168 6.32 -1.14 16.45
C ALA A 168 7.42 -0.34 15.74
N SER A 169 7.08 0.37 14.67
CA SER A 169 8.03 1.21 13.95
C SER A 169 8.54 2.37 14.81
N TRP A 170 7.66 3.10 15.50
CA TRP A 170 8.06 4.21 16.37
C TRP A 170 8.84 3.73 17.59
N TYR A 171 8.45 2.59 18.14
CA TYR A 171 9.20 1.91 19.19
C TYR A 171 10.63 1.60 18.77
N GLN A 172 10.82 1.07 17.54
CA GLN A 172 12.15 0.81 16.99
C GLN A 172 12.95 2.10 16.85
N THR A 173 12.35 3.20 16.37
CA THR A 173 13.01 4.51 16.32
C THR A 173 13.49 4.98 17.70
N CYS A 174 12.69 4.77 18.75
CA CYS A 174 13.09 5.09 20.12
C CYS A 174 14.28 4.22 20.58
N PHE A 175 14.27 2.93 20.25
CA PHE A 175 15.38 2.03 20.55
C PHE A 175 16.66 2.42 19.81
N ASP A 176 16.57 2.75 18.52
CA ASP A 176 17.72 3.13 17.70
C ASP A 176 18.34 4.45 18.20
N ALA A 177 17.52 5.33 18.76
CA ALA A 177 17.95 6.56 19.42
C ALA A 177 18.61 6.38 20.80
N GLY A 178 18.77 5.15 21.27
CA GLY A 178 19.43 4.89 22.56
C GLY A 178 18.49 4.93 23.77
N LEU A 179 17.20 5.18 23.60
CA LEU A 179 16.26 5.27 24.72
C LEU A 179 16.01 3.91 25.39
N PRO A 180 15.75 3.88 26.71
CA PRO A 180 15.07 2.77 27.34
C PRO A 180 13.72 2.54 26.67
N VAL A 181 13.44 1.27 26.37
CA VAL A 181 12.21 0.86 25.72
C VAL A 181 11.67 -0.40 26.39
N THR A 182 10.36 -0.41 26.67
CA THR A 182 9.68 -1.48 27.39
C THR A 182 8.38 -1.91 26.72
N VAL A 183 7.89 -3.11 27.05
CA VAL A 183 6.56 -3.57 26.66
C VAL A 183 5.71 -3.71 27.90
N GLN A 184 4.47 -3.21 27.86
CA GLN A 184 3.56 -3.27 28.99
C GLN A 184 2.11 -3.52 28.58
N VAL A 185 1.33 -4.00 29.53
CA VAL A 185 -0.12 -4.16 29.40
C VAL A 185 -0.80 -2.95 30.05
N ASN A 186 -1.63 -2.25 29.28
CA ASN A 186 -2.28 -0.98 29.60
C ASN A 186 -1.33 0.21 29.81
N GLU A 187 -1.89 1.42 29.73
CA GLU A 187 -1.18 2.68 29.95
C GLU A 187 -0.84 2.88 31.42
N SER A 188 0.33 3.46 31.71
CA SER A 188 0.72 3.84 33.06
C SER A 188 0.16 5.22 33.41
N ARG A 189 -0.47 5.34 34.57
CA ARG A 189 -1.17 6.57 35.01
C ARG A 189 -0.45 7.38 36.09
N ASP A 190 0.66 6.86 36.61
CA ASP A 190 1.35 7.39 37.80
C ASP A 190 2.48 8.37 37.52
#